data_AF-A0A1T4QXC2-F1
#
_entry.id   AF-A0A1T4QXC2-F1
#
_cell.length_a   1.000
_cell.length_b   1.000
_cell.length_c   1.000
_cell.angle_alpha   90.00
_cell.angle_beta   90.00
_cell.angle_gamma   90.00
#
_symmetry.space_group_name_H-M   'P 1'
#
loop_
_entity.id
_entity.type
_entity.pdbx_description
1 polymer ?
#
loop_
_entity_poly.entity_id
_entity_poly.type
_entity_poly.pdbx_seq_one_letter_code
_entity_poly.pdbx_strand_id
1 'polypeptide(L)'
;MEKAYKYRIYPNKKQKEIITKTFGCCRFVYNKYLAKRIEMYEQSKITFSYVQCANDMKQLKTELEWLKEVDSTALHDRDVNAAINILNEGLRIL
;
A
#
# COMPACT_ATOMS: atom_id res chain seq x y z
N MET A 1 1.98 32.38 6.37
CA MET A 1 2.42 32.44 4.97
C MET A 1 2.92 31.05 4.60
N GLU A 2 2.12 30.25 3.92
CA GLU A 2 2.55 28.91 3.51
C GLU A 2 3.48 29.01 2.30
N LYS A 3 4.58 28.26 2.32
CA LYS A 3 5.57 28.22 1.23
C LYS A 3 5.67 26.78 0.74
N ALA A 4 5.64 26.61 -0.59
CA ALA A 4 5.90 25.34 -1.24
C ALA A 4 7.16 25.45 -2.10
N TYR A 5 7.89 24.35 -2.21
CA TYR A 5 9.13 24.28 -2.99
C TYR A 5 9.07 23.12 -3.98
N LYS A 6 9.63 23.33 -5.17
CA LYS A 6 9.73 22.32 -6.22
C LYS A 6 11.20 22.02 -6.49
N TYR A 7 11.58 20.76 -6.33
CA TYR A 7 12.95 20.30 -6.55
C TYR A 7 12.96 19.12 -7.53
N ARG A 8 14.04 19.01 -8.31
CA ARG A 8 14.36 17.80 -9.08
C ARG A 8 15.43 17.02 -8.33
N ILE A 9 15.18 15.73 -8.10
CA ILE A 9 16.16 14.82 -7.52
C ILE A 9 16.99 14.14 -8.62
N TYR A 10 18.26 13.86 -8.31
CA TYR A 10 19.19 13.13 -9.20
C TYR A 10 19.74 11.91 -8.46
N PRO A 11 18.96 10.81 -8.39
CA PRO A 11 19.36 9.65 -7.61
C PRO A 11 20.54 8.91 -8.26
N ASN A 12 21.46 8.44 -7.42
CA ASN A 12 22.51 7.50 -7.83
C ASN A 12 21.94 6.09 -8.08
N LYS A 13 22.78 5.17 -8.55
CA LYS A 13 22.36 3.80 -8.91
C LYS A 13 21.62 3.09 -7.76
N LYS A 14 22.20 3.09 -6.56
CA LYS A 14 21.61 2.46 -5.36
C LYS A 14 20.27 3.10 -4.98
N GLN A 15 20.16 4.42 -5.08
CA GLN A 15 18.91 5.13 -4.80
C GLN A 15 17.82 4.79 -5.82
N LYS A 16 18.15 4.69 -7.12
CA LYS A 16 17.19 4.27 -8.17
C LYS A 16 16.66 2.87 -7.91
N GLU A 17 17.54 1.95 -7.51
CA GLU A 17 17.16 0.58 -7.16
C GLU A 17 16.20 0.56 -5.97
N ILE A 18 16.52 1.26 -4.88
CA ILE A 18 15.64 1.35 -3.70
C ILE A 18 14.30 1.97 -4.07
N ILE A 19 14.27 3.10 -4.80
CA ILE A 19 13.03 3.75 -5.22
C ILE A 19 12.16 2.81 -6.05
N THR A 20 12.77 2.09 -7.00
CA THR A 20 12.05 1.15 -7.87
C THR A 20 11.47 -0.02 -7.06
N LYS A 21 12.26 -0.58 -6.14
CA LYS A 21 11.79 -1.63 -5.21
C LYS A 21 10.64 -1.11 -4.34
N THR A 22 10.77 0.08 -3.76
CA THR A 22 9.73 0.71 -2.93
C THR A 22 8.43 0.83 -3.70
N PHE A 23 8.45 1.40 -4.91
CA PHE A 23 7.24 1.53 -5.72
C PHE A 23 6.64 0.18 -6.13
N GLY A 24 7.47 -0.81 -6.48
CA GLY A 24 7.02 -2.15 -6.79
C GLY A 24 6.32 -2.82 -5.61
N CYS A 25 6.94 -2.76 -4.42
CA CYS A 25 6.38 -3.31 -3.20
C CYS A 25 5.08 -2.62 -2.80
N CYS A 26 5.03 -1.28 -2.86
CA CYS A 26 3.83 -0.52 -2.56
C CYS A 26 2.68 -0.90 -3.49
N ARG A 27 2.92 -0.91 -4.80
CA ARG A 27 1.91 -1.29 -5.80
C ARG A 27 1.38 -2.71 -5.57
N PHE A 28 2.26 -3.66 -5.25
CA PHE A 28 1.86 -5.02 -4.96
C PHE A 28 0.95 -5.09 -3.73
N VAL A 29 1.36 -4.46 -2.63
CA VAL A 29 0.61 -4.42 -1.37
C VAL A 29 -0.77 -3.81 -1.58
N TYR A 30 -0.83 -2.66 -2.24
CA TYR A 30 -2.07 -1.96 -2.56
C TYR A 30 -3.04 -2.88 -3.32
N ASN A 31 -2.57 -3.46 -4.43
CA ASN A 31 -3.39 -4.34 -5.27
C ASN A 31 -3.84 -5.59 -4.50
N LYS A 32 -2.97 -6.19 -3.69
CA LYS A 32 -3.27 -7.38 -2.90
C LYS A 32 -4.40 -7.12 -1.91
N TYR A 33 -4.35 -6.01 -1.17
CA TYR A 33 -5.41 -5.68 -0.22
C TYR A 33 -6.67 -5.15 -0.87
N LEU A 34 -6.58 -4.40 -1.97
CA LEU A 34 -7.75 -3.98 -2.74
C LEU A 34 -8.52 -5.22 -3.22
N ALA A 35 -7.85 -6.18 -3.85
CA ALA A 35 -8.46 -7.42 -4.32
C ALA A 35 -9.12 -8.20 -3.17
N LYS A 36 -8.41 -8.40 -2.06
CA LYS A 36 -8.94 -9.09 -0.87
C LYS A 36 -10.19 -8.41 -0.31
N ARG A 37 -10.26 -7.09 -0.34
CA ARG A 37 -11.45 -6.36 0.13
C ARG A 37 -12.63 -6.49 -0.83
N ILE A 38 -12.39 -6.39 -2.13
CA ILE A 38 -13.43 -6.58 -3.16
C ILE A 38 -14.04 -7.98 -2.98
N GLU A 39 -13.20 -9.00 -2.90
CA GLU A 39 -13.64 -10.39 -2.70
C GLU A 39 -14.48 -10.57 -1.43
N MET A 40 -14.01 -10.06 -0.28
CA MET A 40 -14.75 -10.14 0.98
C MET A 40 -16.09 -9.42 0.92
N TYR A 41 -16.13 -8.26 0.26
CA TYR A 41 -17.33 -7.46 0.12
C TYR A 41 -18.35 -8.14 -0.80
N GLU A 42 -17.91 -8.73 -1.90
CA GLU A 42 -18.76 -9.50 -2.80
C GLU A 42 -19.40 -10.71 -2.09
N GLN A 43 -18.62 -11.44 -1.29
CA GLN A 43 -19.06 -12.66 -0.62
C GLN A 43 -19.95 -12.41 0.59
N SER A 44 -19.63 -11.39 1.41
CA SER A 44 -20.22 -11.25 2.75
C SER A 44 -20.61 -9.82 3.12
N LYS A 45 -20.44 -8.85 2.20
CA LYS A 45 -20.73 -7.41 2.41
C LYS A 45 -19.96 -6.77 3.57
N ILE A 46 -18.87 -7.41 4.02
CA ILE A 46 -17.93 -6.85 4.99
C ILE A 46 -16.63 -6.48 4.29
N THR A 47 -15.90 -5.52 4.87
CA THR A 47 -14.56 -5.15 4.38
C THR A 47 -13.48 -5.65 5.34
N PHE A 48 -12.30 -5.90 4.80
CA PHE A 48 -11.10 -6.12 5.61
C PHE A 48 -10.73 -4.82 6.33
N SER A 49 -10.62 -4.81 7.66
CA SER A 49 -10.29 -3.60 8.42
C SER A 49 -8.81 -3.24 8.35
N TYR A 50 -8.44 -2.03 8.75
CA TYR A 50 -7.03 -1.60 8.84
C TYR A 50 -6.22 -2.52 9.77
N VAL A 51 -6.76 -2.85 10.95
CA VAL A 51 -6.09 -3.71 11.94
C VAL A 51 -5.86 -5.10 11.36
N GLN A 52 -6.83 -5.63 10.61
CA GLN A 52 -6.68 -6.90 9.91
C GLN A 52 -5.61 -6.83 8.82
N CYS A 53 -5.56 -5.77 8.00
CA CYS A 53 -4.46 -5.54 7.05
C CYS A 53 -3.10 -5.48 7.74
N ALA A 54 -2.98 -4.75 8.86
CA ALA A 54 -1.71 -4.59 9.56
C ALA A 54 -1.19 -5.92 10.13
N ASN A 55 -2.08 -6.79 10.61
CA ASN A 55 -1.71 -8.12 11.09
C ASN A 55 -1.38 -9.09 9.94
N ASP A 56 -2.19 -9.09 8.88
CA ASP A 56 -1.95 -9.89 7.66
C ASP A 56 -0.60 -9.51 7.01
N MET A 57 -0.24 -8.22 7.04
CA MET A 57 1.03 -7.71 6.53
C MET A 57 2.24 -8.31 7.25
N LYS A 58 2.14 -8.59 8.55
CA LYS A 58 3.23 -9.22 9.31
C LYS A 58 3.52 -10.61 8.76
N GLN A 59 2.48 -11.41 8.53
CA GLN A 59 2.59 -12.73 7.94
C GLN A 59 3.05 -12.65 6.48
N LEU A 60 2.48 -11.75 5.70
CA LEU A 60 2.84 -11.57 4.30
C LEU A 60 4.34 -11.27 4.12
N LYS A 61 4.94 -10.47 5.02
CA LYS A 61 6.37 -10.17 5.03
C LYS A 61 7.24 -11.37 5.44
N THR A 62 6.70 -12.38 6.10
CA THR A 62 7.41 -13.65 6.38
C THR A 62 7.37 -14.61 5.18
N GLU A 63 6.30 -14.56 4.39
CA GLU A 63 6.17 -15.38 3.17
C GLU A 63 6.93 -14.75 1.99
N LEU A 64 6.93 -13.42 1.92
CA LEU A 64 7.51 -12.64 0.84
C LEU A 64 8.61 -11.73 1.40
N GLU A 65 9.78 -12.32 1.59
CA GLU A 65 10.92 -11.65 2.25
C GLU A 65 11.35 -10.35 1.53
N TRP A 66 11.13 -10.26 0.21
CA TRP A 66 11.42 -9.06 -0.59
C TRP A 66 10.59 -7.84 -0.17
N LEU A 67 9.47 -8.01 0.53
CA LEU A 67 8.71 -6.90 1.12
C LEU A 67 9.43 -6.26 2.32
N LYS A 68 10.46 -6.90 2.87
CA LYS A 68 11.31 -6.33 3.93
C LYS A 68 12.49 -5.54 3.39
N GLU A 69 12.72 -5.53 2.08
CA GLU A 69 13.81 -4.78 1.45
C GLU A 69 13.56 -3.27 1.40
N VAL A 70 12.35 -2.82 1.73
CA VAL A 70 11.91 -1.42 1.63
C VAL A 70 11.39 -0.94 2.98
N ASP A 71 11.30 0.38 3.13
CA ASP A 71 10.82 1.01 4.35
C ASP A 71 9.40 0.55 4.70
N SER A 72 9.20 0.14 5.96
CA SER A 72 7.91 -0.42 6.40
C SER A 72 6.81 0.62 6.42
N THR A 73 7.13 1.90 6.68
CA THR A 73 6.18 3.01 6.70
C THR A 73 5.61 3.24 5.31
N ALA A 74 6.46 3.16 4.28
CA ALA A 74 6.03 3.29 2.88
C ALA A 74 4.93 2.27 2.51
N LEU A 75 5.02 1.05 3.02
CA LEU A 75 4.03 -0.03 2.77
C LEU A 75 2.74 0.11 3.58
N HIS A 76 2.80 0.73 4.76
CA HIS A 76 1.63 0.84 5.64
C HIS A 76 0.74 2.03 5.28
N ASP A 77 1.33 3.21 5.07
CA ASP A 77 0.57 4.46 5.00
C ASP A 77 -0.09 4.68 3.63
N ARG A 78 0.66 4.44 2.54
CA ARG A 78 0.15 4.68 1.19
C ARG A 78 -0.81 3.61 0.71
N ASP A 79 -0.57 2.34 1.05
CA ASP A 79 -1.18 1.24 0.29
C ASP A 79 -2.39 0.62 0.99
N VAL A 80 -2.35 0.49 2.32
CA VAL A 80 -3.50 0.00 3.09
C VAL A 80 -4.58 1.07 3.18
N ASN A 81 -4.22 2.31 3.53
CA ASN A 81 -5.19 3.40 3.69
C ASN A 81 -5.79 3.84 2.35
N ALA A 82 -4.99 3.92 1.27
CA ALA A 82 -5.55 4.25 -0.04
C ALA A 82 -6.50 3.16 -0.55
N ALA A 83 -6.20 1.89 -0.34
CA ALA A 83 -7.10 0.80 -0.72
C ALA A 83 -8.44 0.85 0.05
N ILE A 84 -8.39 1.18 1.35
CA ILE A 84 -9.60 1.44 2.16
C ILE A 84 -10.42 2.58 1.55
N ASN A 85 -9.78 3.72 1.32
CA ASN A 85 -10.46 4.94 0.87
C ASN A 85 -11.10 4.77 -0.51
N ILE A 86 -10.40 4.10 -1.44
CA ILE A 86 -10.92 3.87 -2.80
C ILE A 86 -12.10 2.91 -2.79
N LEU A 87 -12.06 1.84 -1.99
CA LEU A 87 -13.23 0.96 -1.85
C LEU A 87 -14.41 1.73 -1.26
N ASN A 88 -14.19 2.48 -0.16
CA ASN A 88 -15.25 3.23 0.48
C ASN A 88 -15.89 4.25 -0.47
N GLU A 89 -15.07 4.93 -1.28
CA GLU A 89 -15.56 5.85 -2.30
C GLU A 89 -16.32 5.12 -3.43
N GLY A 90 -15.83 3.96 -3.87
CA GLY A 90 -16.51 3.11 -4.85
C GLY A 90 -17.86 2.57 -4.36
N LEU A 91 -17.98 2.30 -3.05
CA LEU A 91 -19.26 1.90 -2.45
C LEU A 91 -20.20 3.09 -2.22
N ARG A 92 -19.68 4.30 -2.02
CA ARG A 92 -20.49 5.52 -1.85
C ARG A 92 -21.25 5.90 -3.12
N ILE A 93 -20.73 5.52 -4.29
CA ILE A 93 -21.30 5.86 -5.60
C ILE A 93 -22.27 4.79 -6.15
N LEU A 94 -22.48 3.68 -5.43
CA LEU A 94 -23.42 2.59 -5.76
C LEU A 94 -24.68 2.69 -4.89
#